data_AF-A0A7X7BCS2-F1
#
_entry.id   AF-A0A7X7BCS2-F1
#
_cell.length_a   1.000
_cell.length_b   1.000
_cell.length_c   1.000
_cell.angle_alpha   90.00
_cell.angle_beta   90.00
_cell.angle_gamma   90.00
#
_symmetry.space_group_name_H-M   'P 1'
#
loop_
_entity.id
_entity.type
_entity.pdbx_description
1 polymer ?
#
loop_
_entity_poly.entity_id
_entity_poly.type
_entity_poly.pdbx_seq_one_letter_code
_entity_poly.pdbx_strand_id
1 'polypeptide(L)'
;MKNLSVIAAPVIFALLLGFFFMWGFCRVQVPAGHMAIVTAKTGRPLPAGEILAAPGEKGVRRDPLPEGRHFLNPVNHEWRIVPAVNIPVGKIGVVTSKVGKDLPPGEILSADSSGKGIWKDVLGPGAYRLNPEGYKVDFLDAVNIPIGYVGIVTSQTGKPVKPGAFAGPGEQGVMREVLHPGLYYINPRAYQVDVLEIGMNQVSILGRSGSVVLTKGQIATAGKALESLQQTTIQTQQAKREEYLEKNRERGFLTQQALSAAPAPASSLARGKRSVGKTAPSVAHDAAAMPQKALPSAAVQESVAFGIERFVEFPSRDGFQILLDMTVEFELLPE
;
A
#
# COMPACT_ATOMS: atom_id res chain seq x y z
N MET A 1 75.45 -0.44 23.66
CA MET A 1 74.17 0.30 23.82
C MET A 1 73.97 1.44 22.81
N LYS A 2 75.00 2.18 22.39
CA LYS A 2 74.87 3.29 21.40
C LYS A 2 74.38 2.82 20.01
N ASN A 3 74.79 1.64 19.58
CA ASN A 3 74.49 1.05 18.28
C ASN A 3 73.01 0.66 18.16
N LEU A 4 72.40 0.24 19.28
CA LEU A 4 70.98 -0.13 19.35
C LEU A 4 70.08 1.11 19.24
N SER A 5 70.51 2.25 19.80
CA SER A 5 69.77 3.52 19.73
C SER A 5 69.77 4.14 18.33
N VAL A 6 70.86 3.96 17.57
CA VAL A 6 70.97 4.46 16.19
C VAL A 6 70.09 3.65 15.23
N ILE A 7 69.87 2.36 15.51
CA ILE A 7 68.95 1.50 14.74
C ILE A 7 67.49 1.68 15.22
N ALA A 8 67.27 1.94 16.50
CA ALA A 8 65.92 2.15 17.06
C ALA A 8 65.26 3.44 16.55
N ALA A 9 66.02 4.53 16.40
CA ALA A 9 65.50 5.82 15.93
C ALA A 9 64.81 5.77 14.54
N PRO A 10 65.39 5.21 13.47
CA PRO A 10 64.72 5.11 12.17
C PRO A 10 63.54 4.14 12.18
N VAL A 11 63.57 3.09 13.01
CA VAL A 11 62.44 2.16 13.17
C VAL A 11 61.25 2.85 13.84
N ILE A 12 61.50 3.62 14.92
CA ILE A 12 60.46 4.41 15.59
C ILE A 12 59.91 5.47 14.63
N PHE A 13 60.76 6.14 13.86
CA PHE A 13 60.33 7.11 12.86
C PHE A 13 59.44 6.46 11.78
N ALA A 14 59.83 5.29 11.24
CA ALA A 14 59.03 4.55 10.28
C ALA A 14 57.68 4.09 10.86
N LEU A 15 57.62 3.69 12.13
CA LEU A 15 56.38 3.34 12.83
C LEU A 15 55.46 4.56 13.00
N LEU A 16 56.00 5.72 13.38
CA LEU A 16 55.23 6.96 13.49
C LEU A 16 54.70 7.43 12.13
N LEU A 17 55.51 7.32 11.08
CA LEU A 17 55.12 7.66 9.71
C LEU A 17 54.05 6.69 9.18
N GLY A 18 54.19 5.39 9.46
CA GLY A 18 53.18 4.38 9.17
C GLY A 18 51.87 4.61 9.93
N PHE A 19 51.95 4.99 11.20
CA PHE A 19 50.78 5.34 12.00
C PHE A 19 50.07 6.60 11.46
N PHE A 20 50.84 7.64 11.13
CA PHE A 20 50.29 8.86 10.52
C PHE A 20 49.65 8.57 9.16
N PHE A 21 50.29 7.73 8.33
CA PHE A 21 49.73 7.32 7.04
C PHE A 21 48.44 6.53 7.20
N MET A 22 48.42 5.55 8.11
CA MET A 22 47.24 4.74 8.40
C MET A 22 46.07 5.57 8.96
N TRP A 23 46.37 6.55 9.81
CA TRP A 23 45.33 7.39 10.41
C TRP A 23 44.85 8.53 9.51
N GLY A 24 45.76 9.11 8.70
CA GLY A 24 45.47 10.23 7.82
C GLY A 24 44.86 9.80 6.48
N PHE A 25 45.48 8.83 5.80
CA PHE A 25 45.12 8.44 4.43
C PHE A 25 44.27 7.18 4.35
N CYS A 26 44.49 6.20 5.24
CA CYS A 26 43.72 4.95 5.20
C CYS A 26 42.36 5.05 5.87
N ARG A 27 42.05 6.15 6.56
CA ARG A 27 40.78 6.31 7.28
C ARG A 27 39.68 6.76 6.33
N VAL A 28 38.71 5.88 6.10
CA VAL A 28 37.49 6.15 5.34
C VAL A 28 36.34 6.38 6.32
N GLN A 29 35.70 7.54 6.26
CA GLN A 29 34.52 7.85 7.06
C GLN A 29 33.29 7.91 6.16
N VAL A 30 32.39 6.97 6.37
CA VAL A 30 31.12 6.89 5.64
C VAL A 30 30.05 7.59 6.48
N PRO A 31 29.41 8.65 5.95
CA PRO A 31 28.36 9.36 6.67
C PRO A 31 27.12 8.48 6.87
N ALA A 32 26.26 8.85 7.82
CA ALA A 32 25.01 8.14 8.07
C ALA A 32 24.11 8.13 6.82
N GLY A 33 23.41 7.02 6.59
CA GLY A 33 22.53 6.84 5.43
C GLY A 33 23.28 6.66 4.11
N HIS A 34 24.61 6.56 4.14
CA HIS A 34 25.43 6.25 2.97
C HIS A 34 26.15 4.92 3.17
N MET A 35 26.65 4.39 2.06
CA MET A 35 27.51 3.23 2.01
C MET A 35 28.69 3.52 1.09
N ALA A 36 29.83 2.88 1.34
CA ALA A 36 30.98 3.00 0.45
C ALA A 36 31.09 1.76 -0.43
N ILE A 37 31.03 1.97 -1.75
CA ILE A 37 31.34 0.95 -2.74
C ILE A 37 32.85 0.90 -2.86
N VAL A 38 33.44 -0.27 -2.59
CA VAL A 38 34.89 -0.47 -2.61
C VAL A 38 35.28 -1.25 -3.85
N THR A 39 36.24 -0.73 -4.60
CA THR A 39 36.85 -1.39 -5.75
C THR A 39 38.28 -1.79 -5.38
N ALA A 40 38.55 -3.09 -5.33
CA ALA A 40 39.88 -3.63 -5.11
C ALA A 40 40.70 -3.58 -6.41
N LYS A 41 41.86 -2.90 -6.38
CA LYS A 41 42.79 -2.79 -7.51
C LYS A 41 43.74 -3.98 -7.60
N THR A 42 44.03 -4.57 -6.44
CA THR A 42 44.93 -5.71 -6.25
C THR A 42 44.14 -6.93 -5.80
N GLY A 43 44.45 -8.11 -6.34
CA GLY A 43 43.78 -9.35 -5.98
C GLY A 43 43.83 -10.36 -7.12
N ARG A 44 43.16 -11.50 -6.92
CA ARG A 44 42.97 -12.50 -7.99
C ARG A 44 42.06 -11.92 -9.07
N PRO A 45 42.25 -12.27 -10.36
CA PRO A 45 41.32 -11.86 -11.40
C PRO A 45 39.91 -12.41 -11.11
N LEU A 46 38.90 -11.62 -11.46
CA LEU A 46 37.50 -11.96 -11.26
C LEU A 46 37.11 -13.19 -12.11
N PRO A 47 36.35 -14.16 -11.57
CA PRO A 47 35.88 -15.30 -12.35
C PRO A 47 34.99 -14.85 -13.51
N ALA A 48 35.08 -15.56 -14.64
CA ALA A 48 34.35 -15.20 -15.85
C ALA A 48 32.84 -15.21 -15.61
N GLY A 49 32.15 -14.11 -15.92
CA GLY A 49 30.69 -13.98 -15.81
C GLY A 49 30.22 -13.31 -14.52
N GLU A 50 31.07 -13.13 -13.51
CA GLU A 50 30.75 -12.36 -12.31
C GLU A 50 31.11 -10.89 -12.49
N ILE A 51 30.28 -9.98 -11.96
CA ILE A 51 30.51 -8.52 -12.00
C ILE A 51 31.03 -8.02 -10.65
N LEU A 52 30.64 -8.69 -9.56
CA LEU A 52 30.98 -8.30 -8.20
C LEU A 52 32.06 -9.24 -7.65
N ALA A 53 33.13 -8.66 -7.13
CA ALA A 53 34.27 -9.33 -6.52
C ALA A 53 33.93 -9.88 -5.13
N ALA A 54 34.30 -11.15 -4.91
CA ALA A 54 34.37 -11.74 -3.59
C ALA A 54 35.57 -11.17 -2.81
N PRO A 55 35.66 -11.39 -1.48
CA PRO A 55 36.80 -10.94 -0.69
C PRO A 55 38.13 -11.49 -1.23
N GLY A 56 39.06 -10.60 -1.60
CA GLY A 56 40.40 -10.96 -2.12
C GLY A 56 40.52 -10.99 -3.64
N GLU A 57 39.42 -10.78 -4.36
CA GLU A 57 39.40 -10.64 -5.82
C GLU A 57 39.53 -9.17 -6.24
N LYS A 58 40.05 -8.95 -7.44
CA LYS A 58 40.16 -7.64 -8.08
C LYS A 58 38.80 -7.28 -8.68
N GLY A 59 38.29 -6.09 -8.37
CA GLY A 59 37.02 -5.59 -8.89
C GLY A 59 36.17 -4.90 -7.84
N VAL A 60 34.93 -4.59 -8.21
CA VAL A 60 33.96 -3.95 -7.31
C VAL A 60 33.47 -4.97 -6.30
N ARG A 61 33.69 -4.73 -5.01
CA ARG A 61 33.29 -5.66 -3.93
C ARG A 61 31.78 -5.89 -3.92
N ARG A 62 31.36 -7.13 -3.68
CA ARG A 62 29.95 -7.50 -3.56
C ARG A 62 29.23 -6.73 -2.46
N ASP A 63 29.80 -6.75 -1.26
CA ASP A 63 29.24 -6.11 -0.08
C ASP A 63 29.80 -4.69 0.10
N PRO A 64 28.96 -3.64 0.00
CA PRO A 64 29.36 -2.29 0.32
C PRO A 64 29.73 -2.15 1.80
N LEU A 65 30.65 -1.23 2.11
CA LEU A 65 30.94 -0.90 3.49
C LEU A 65 29.80 -0.08 4.11
N PRO A 66 29.35 -0.42 5.32
CA PRO A 66 28.30 0.32 6.02
C PRO A 66 28.79 1.69 6.49
N GLU A 67 27.88 2.50 7.02
CA GLU A 67 28.23 3.77 7.67
C GLU A 67 29.18 3.56 8.86
N GLY A 68 30.00 4.57 9.14
CA GLY A 68 31.00 4.50 10.21
C GLY A 68 32.43 4.67 9.69
N ARG A 69 33.39 4.20 10.50
CA ARG A 69 34.83 4.37 10.25
C ARG A 69 35.42 3.04 9.79
N HIS A 70 36.03 3.06 8.61
CA HIS A 70 36.71 1.92 8.02
C HIS A 70 38.16 2.28 7.70
N PHE A 71 39.03 1.28 7.68
CA PHE A 71 40.43 1.46 7.32
C PHE A 71 40.73 0.71 6.02
N LEU A 72 40.99 1.45 4.94
CA LEU A 72 41.32 0.92 3.63
C LEU A 72 42.52 1.67 3.07
N ASN A 73 43.51 0.93 2.58
CA ASN A 73 44.67 1.54 1.92
C ASN A 73 44.28 2.09 0.53
N PRO A 74 44.43 3.41 0.26
CA PRO A 74 44.12 4.02 -1.04
C PRO A 74 44.93 3.46 -2.21
N VAL A 75 46.10 2.87 -1.93
CA VAL A 75 46.96 2.26 -2.96
C VAL A 75 46.31 1.00 -3.53
N ASN A 76 45.67 0.20 -2.67
CA ASN A 76 45.10 -1.10 -3.03
C ASN A 76 43.60 -1.03 -3.32
N HIS A 77 42.92 -0.04 -2.75
CA HIS A 77 41.46 0.09 -2.81
C HIS A 77 41.07 1.50 -3.22
N GLU A 78 40.05 1.58 -4.05
CA GLU A 78 39.32 2.81 -4.34
C GLU A 78 37.93 2.70 -3.74
N TRP A 79 37.37 3.81 -3.28
CA TRP A 79 36.02 3.81 -2.72
C TRP A 79 35.22 5.00 -3.23
N ARG A 80 33.92 4.77 -3.43
CA ARG A 80 32.94 5.78 -3.78
C ARG A 80 31.81 5.75 -2.75
N ILE A 81 31.50 6.90 -2.19
CA ILE A 81 30.38 7.04 -1.25
C ILE A 81 29.09 7.23 -2.06
N VAL A 82 28.09 6.40 -1.79
CA VAL A 82 26.79 6.39 -2.46
C VAL A 82 25.69 6.32 -1.39
N PRO A 83 24.53 6.98 -1.56
CA PRO A 83 23.42 6.85 -0.63
C PRO A 83 22.95 5.39 -0.53
N ALA A 84 22.60 4.95 0.68
CA ALA A 84 21.97 3.65 0.89
C ALA A 84 20.52 3.67 0.38
N VAL A 85 19.99 2.52 0.00
CA VAL A 85 18.61 2.39 -0.49
C VAL A 85 17.68 2.45 0.70
N ASN A 86 16.93 3.54 0.86
CA ASN A 86 15.91 3.68 1.88
C ASN A 86 14.52 3.49 1.28
N ILE A 87 13.84 2.40 1.68
CA ILE A 87 12.49 2.08 1.22
C ILE A 87 11.50 2.69 2.21
N PRO A 88 10.65 3.65 1.78
CA PRO A 88 9.67 4.26 2.66
C PRO A 88 8.55 3.27 2.99
N VAL A 89 7.84 3.54 4.09
CA VAL A 89 6.64 2.78 4.46
C VAL A 89 5.57 2.87 3.37
N GLY A 90 4.85 1.76 3.15
CA GLY A 90 3.85 1.65 2.07
C GLY A 90 4.44 1.35 0.69
N LYS A 91 5.76 1.29 0.55
CA LYS A 91 6.43 0.85 -0.69
C LYS A 91 7.21 -0.45 -0.48
N ILE A 92 7.49 -1.11 -1.59
CA ILE A 92 8.35 -2.28 -1.71
C ILE A 92 9.52 -1.97 -2.65
N GLY A 93 10.66 -2.61 -2.40
CA GLY A 93 11.81 -2.61 -3.31
C GLY A 93 11.87 -3.93 -4.07
N VAL A 94 11.57 -3.90 -5.37
CA VAL A 94 11.78 -5.04 -6.28
C VAL A 94 13.22 -5.01 -6.76
N VAL A 95 13.98 -6.06 -6.42
CA VAL A 95 15.40 -6.16 -6.76
C VAL A 95 15.57 -6.92 -8.08
N THR A 96 16.33 -6.34 -8.99
CA THR A 96 16.85 -6.99 -10.19
C THR A 96 18.35 -7.19 -10.02
N SER A 97 18.77 -8.44 -9.87
CA SER A 97 20.18 -8.83 -9.74
C SER A 97 20.79 -9.08 -11.13
N LYS A 98 21.96 -8.50 -11.38
CA LYS A 98 22.80 -8.83 -12.55
C LYS A 98 23.78 -9.96 -12.26
N VAL A 99 23.93 -10.31 -10.99
CA VAL A 99 24.90 -11.28 -10.48
C VAL A 99 24.20 -12.49 -9.86
N GLY A 100 24.97 -13.56 -9.67
CA GLY A 100 24.47 -14.79 -9.08
C GLY A 100 24.27 -15.90 -10.10
N LYS A 101 23.63 -16.99 -9.67
CA LYS A 101 23.38 -18.15 -10.51
C LYS A 101 22.44 -17.78 -11.65
N ASP A 102 22.75 -18.23 -12.87
CA ASP A 102 21.84 -18.09 -14.00
C ASP A 102 20.54 -18.85 -13.73
N LEU A 103 19.44 -18.33 -14.28
CA LEU A 103 18.12 -18.91 -14.06
C LEU A 103 17.97 -20.23 -14.81
N PRO A 104 17.22 -21.19 -14.23
CA PRO A 104 16.83 -22.37 -14.97
C PRO A 104 16.01 -21.96 -16.19
N PRO A 105 16.19 -22.66 -17.33
CA PRO A 105 15.52 -22.31 -18.57
C PRO A 105 14.00 -22.34 -18.40
N GLY A 106 13.33 -21.23 -18.76
CA GLY A 106 11.88 -21.07 -18.67
C GLY A 106 11.39 -20.27 -17.47
N GLU A 107 12.24 -20.00 -16.47
CA GLU A 107 11.91 -19.10 -15.36
C GLU A 107 12.41 -17.68 -15.64
N ILE A 108 11.54 -16.68 -15.42
CA ILE A 108 11.86 -15.25 -15.60
C ILE A 108 12.26 -14.61 -14.27
N LEU A 109 11.78 -15.17 -13.16
CA LEU A 109 12.03 -14.69 -11.80
C LEU A 109 12.97 -15.64 -11.07
N SER A 110 13.86 -15.08 -10.28
CA SER A 110 14.72 -15.84 -9.39
C SER A 110 13.95 -16.28 -8.16
N ALA A 111 13.95 -17.58 -7.89
CA ALA A 111 13.36 -18.12 -6.66
C ALA A 111 14.05 -17.59 -5.40
N ASP A 112 15.37 -17.38 -5.46
CA ASP A 112 16.20 -16.98 -4.32
C ASP A 112 16.88 -15.62 -4.56
N SER A 113 17.24 -14.93 -3.48
CA SER A 113 18.08 -13.71 -3.54
C SER A 113 19.50 -13.93 -4.09
N SER A 114 19.88 -15.18 -4.36
CA SER A 114 21.19 -15.56 -4.87
C SER A 114 21.26 -15.74 -6.38
N GLY A 115 20.11 -15.75 -7.06
CA GLY A 115 20.07 -15.87 -8.52
C GLY A 115 20.02 -14.52 -9.23
N LYS A 116 20.31 -14.57 -10.52
CA LYS A 116 20.28 -13.45 -11.46
C LYS A 116 18.83 -13.08 -11.80
N GLY A 117 18.57 -11.93 -12.39
CA GLY A 117 17.23 -11.50 -12.76
C GLY A 117 16.42 -10.92 -11.60
N ILE A 118 15.10 -10.89 -11.74
CA ILE A 118 14.19 -10.25 -10.78
C ILE A 118 13.91 -11.22 -9.64
N TRP A 119 14.11 -10.80 -8.39
CA TRP A 119 13.82 -11.63 -7.24
C TRP A 119 12.32 -11.80 -7.03
N LYS A 120 11.91 -13.00 -6.64
CA LYS A 120 10.55 -13.30 -6.23
C LYS A 120 10.21 -12.59 -4.91
N ASP A 121 11.15 -12.59 -3.97
CA ASP A 121 11.04 -11.85 -2.71
C ASP A 121 11.32 -10.36 -2.91
N VAL A 122 10.69 -9.53 -2.09
CA VAL A 122 10.84 -8.07 -2.09
C VAL A 122 11.51 -7.58 -0.83
N LEU A 123 12.13 -6.41 -0.93
CA LEU A 123 12.58 -5.67 0.23
C LEU A 123 11.42 -4.87 0.80
N GLY A 124 11.17 -5.04 2.10
CA GLY A 124 10.20 -4.25 2.86
C GLY A 124 10.71 -2.83 3.14
N PRO A 125 10.02 -2.06 3.99
CA PRO A 125 10.47 -0.75 4.40
C PRO A 125 11.73 -0.84 5.28
N GLY A 126 12.70 0.04 5.03
CA GLY A 126 13.96 0.06 5.75
C GLY A 126 15.15 0.49 4.90
N ALA A 127 16.33 0.52 5.53
CA ALA A 127 17.58 0.88 4.88
C ALA A 127 18.37 -0.36 4.45
N TYR A 128 18.60 -0.50 3.15
CA TYR A 128 19.31 -1.61 2.53
C TYR A 128 20.61 -1.14 1.87
N ARG A 129 21.65 -1.95 2.00
CA ARG A 129 23.00 -1.66 1.47
C ARG A 129 23.32 -2.60 0.33
N LEU A 130 22.66 -2.36 -0.81
CA LEU A 130 22.89 -3.14 -2.03
C LEU A 130 23.84 -2.40 -2.96
N ASN A 131 24.80 -3.11 -3.54
CA ASN A 131 25.71 -2.53 -4.51
C ASN A 131 24.96 -2.19 -5.84
N PRO A 132 24.87 -0.90 -6.25
CA PRO A 132 24.19 -0.50 -7.48
C PRO A 132 24.76 -1.11 -8.76
N GLU A 133 26.04 -1.51 -8.75
CA GLU A 133 26.68 -2.11 -9.92
C GLU A 133 26.08 -3.50 -10.22
N GLY A 134 25.76 -4.27 -9.19
CA GLY A 134 25.18 -5.61 -9.33
C GLY A 134 23.67 -5.69 -9.10
N TYR A 135 23.08 -4.72 -8.39
CA TYR A 135 21.67 -4.75 -8.00
C TYR A 135 20.97 -3.46 -8.38
N LYS A 136 19.82 -3.57 -9.07
CA LYS A 136 18.91 -2.46 -9.34
C LYS A 136 17.65 -2.63 -8.49
N VAL A 137 17.24 -1.58 -7.77
CA VAL A 137 16.02 -1.60 -6.95
C VAL A 137 14.99 -0.67 -7.57
N ASP A 138 13.83 -1.22 -7.92
CA ASP A 138 12.66 -0.47 -8.39
C ASP A 138 11.66 -0.34 -7.23
N PHE A 139 11.15 0.87 -6.98
CA PHE A 139 10.15 1.10 -5.93
C PHE A 139 8.74 0.92 -6.49
N LEU A 140 7.95 0.05 -5.89
CA LEU A 140 6.54 -0.15 -6.21
C LEU A 140 5.70 0.02 -4.94
N ASP A 141 4.40 0.22 -5.09
CA ASP A 141 3.50 0.36 -3.95
C ASP A 141 3.16 -1.00 -3.34
N ALA A 142 3.07 -1.05 -2.01
CA ALA A 142 2.67 -2.25 -1.29
C ALA A 142 1.16 -2.49 -1.43
N VAL A 143 0.74 -3.75 -1.32
CA VAL A 143 -0.67 -4.10 -1.44
C VAL A 143 -1.36 -3.89 -0.10
N ASN A 144 -2.29 -2.94 -0.05
CA ASN A 144 -3.15 -2.72 1.11
C ASN A 144 -4.54 -3.33 0.87
N ILE A 145 -4.96 -4.24 1.75
CA ILE A 145 -6.27 -4.88 1.73
C ILE A 145 -7.09 -4.28 2.89
N PRO A 146 -8.08 -3.42 2.59
CA PRO A 146 -8.92 -2.85 3.64
C PRO A 146 -9.77 -3.93 4.33
N ILE A 147 -10.23 -3.61 5.53
CA ILE A 147 -11.22 -4.44 6.24
C ILE A 147 -12.51 -4.57 5.40
N GLY A 148 -13.17 -5.72 5.49
CA GLY A 148 -14.29 -6.03 4.61
C GLY A 148 -13.87 -6.39 3.19
N TYR A 149 -12.57 -6.58 2.93
CA TYR A 149 -12.05 -7.11 1.66
C TYR A 149 -11.10 -8.29 1.91
N VAL A 150 -10.91 -9.13 0.89
CA VAL A 150 -9.90 -10.20 0.83
C VAL A 150 -9.07 -10.06 -0.44
N GLY A 151 -7.81 -10.46 -0.38
CA GLY A 151 -6.93 -10.50 -1.55
C GLY A 151 -6.85 -11.90 -2.12
N ILE A 152 -7.35 -12.09 -3.34
CA ILE A 152 -7.09 -13.30 -4.11
C ILE A 152 -5.71 -13.18 -4.76
N VAL A 153 -4.83 -14.15 -4.49
CA VAL A 153 -3.48 -14.16 -5.03
C VAL A 153 -3.41 -15.12 -6.21
N THR A 154 -2.94 -14.61 -7.34
CA THR A 154 -2.64 -15.41 -8.53
C THR A 154 -1.13 -15.42 -8.75
N SER A 155 -0.51 -16.59 -8.65
CA SER A 155 0.89 -16.79 -9.00
C SER A 155 1.06 -16.74 -10.52
N GLN A 156 1.86 -15.80 -11.00
CA GLN A 156 2.17 -15.67 -12.43
C GLN A 156 3.38 -16.51 -12.85
N THR A 157 4.09 -17.11 -11.90
CA THR A 157 5.33 -17.85 -12.12
C THR A 157 5.23 -19.26 -11.56
N GLY A 158 5.89 -20.21 -12.22
CA GLY A 158 5.96 -21.60 -11.79
C GLY A 158 5.47 -22.56 -12.86
N LYS A 159 5.26 -23.81 -12.47
CA LYS A 159 4.73 -24.84 -13.37
C LYS A 159 3.22 -24.62 -13.55
N PRO A 160 2.67 -24.74 -14.77
CA PRO A 160 1.23 -24.58 -14.97
C PRO A 160 0.46 -25.66 -14.20
N VAL A 161 -0.51 -25.24 -13.40
CA VAL A 161 -1.38 -26.14 -12.65
C VAL A 161 -2.35 -26.88 -13.58
N LYS A 162 -2.84 -28.05 -13.16
CA LYS A 162 -3.89 -28.77 -13.87
C LYS A 162 -5.17 -27.91 -13.96
N PRO A 163 -5.88 -27.91 -15.11
CA PRO A 163 -7.13 -27.16 -15.24
C PRO A 163 -8.12 -27.48 -14.12
N GLY A 164 -8.63 -26.43 -13.46
CA GLY A 164 -9.62 -26.55 -12.38
C GLY A 164 -9.05 -26.83 -10.97
N ALA A 165 -7.73 -26.96 -10.82
CA ALA A 165 -7.08 -27.05 -9.51
C ALA A 165 -6.49 -25.70 -9.07
N PHE A 166 -6.45 -25.48 -7.76
CA PHE A 166 -5.75 -24.34 -7.17
C PHE A 166 -4.24 -24.56 -7.19
N ALA A 167 -3.48 -23.49 -7.41
CA ALA A 167 -2.03 -23.52 -7.41
C ALA A 167 -1.49 -23.71 -5.99
N GLY A 168 -0.56 -24.66 -5.84
CA GLY A 168 0.29 -24.81 -4.66
C GLY A 168 1.53 -23.89 -4.67
N PRO A 169 2.40 -24.02 -3.65
CA PRO A 169 3.67 -23.30 -3.62
C PRO A 169 4.54 -23.64 -4.84
N GLY A 170 4.84 -22.64 -5.68
CA GLY A 170 5.68 -22.81 -6.88
C GLY A 170 4.93 -23.25 -8.14
N GLU A 171 3.60 -23.35 -8.07
CA GLU A 171 2.76 -23.53 -9.25
C GLU A 171 2.20 -22.18 -9.73
N GLN A 172 1.93 -22.10 -11.02
CA GLN A 172 1.29 -20.95 -11.66
C GLN A 172 -0.23 -21.15 -11.63
N GLY A 173 -0.97 -20.14 -11.16
CA GLY A 173 -2.42 -20.16 -11.06
C GLY A 173 -2.95 -19.44 -9.81
N VAL A 174 -4.26 -19.54 -9.60
CA VAL A 174 -4.93 -18.95 -8.43
C VAL A 174 -4.61 -19.78 -7.19
N MET A 175 -4.11 -19.13 -6.14
CA MET A 175 -3.77 -19.80 -4.88
C MET A 175 -5.01 -20.24 -4.11
N ARG A 176 -4.86 -21.31 -3.32
CA ARG A 176 -5.94 -21.80 -2.44
C ARG A 176 -6.20 -20.85 -1.27
N GLU A 177 -5.15 -20.22 -0.76
CA GLU A 177 -5.21 -19.33 0.40
C GLU A 177 -5.41 -17.88 -0.05
N VAL A 178 -6.32 -17.19 0.62
CA VAL A 178 -6.58 -15.77 0.42
C VAL A 178 -5.83 -14.94 1.46
N LEU A 179 -5.48 -13.72 1.09
CA LEU A 179 -4.93 -12.74 2.01
C LEU A 179 -6.06 -12.08 2.78
N HIS A 180 -5.88 -12.00 4.09
CA HIS A 180 -6.77 -11.30 5.01
C HIS A 180 -6.57 -9.78 4.87
N PRO A 181 -7.44 -8.95 5.47
CA PRO A 181 -7.18 -7.51 5.57
C PRO A 181 -5.82 -7.21 6.21
N GLY A 182 -5.05 -6.31 5.59
CA GLY A 182 -3.71 -5.95 6.04
C GLY A 182 -2.82 -5.39 4.94
N LEU A 183 -1.58 -5.04 5.32
CA LEU A 183 -0.55 -4.55 4.41
C LEU A 183 0.41 -5.69 4.05
N TYR A 184 0.58 -5.94 2.75
CA TYR A 184 1.40 -7.01 2.24
C TYR A 184 2.50 -6.50 1.30
N TYR A 185 3.73 -6.94 1.57
CA TYR A 185 4.89 -6.67 0.73
C TYR A 185 5.11 -7.83 -0.24
N ILE A 186 4.40 -7.80 -1.36
CA ILE A 186 4.39 -8.87 -2.35
C ILE A 186 4.89 -8.32 -3.68
N ASN A 187 5.72 -9.08 -4.41
CA ASN A 187 6.19 -8.66 -5.73
C ASN A 187 5.03 -8.74 -6.76
N PRO A 188 4.55 -7.61 -7.33
CA PRO A 188 3.49 -7.63 -8.33
C PRO A 188 3.91 -8.31 -9.65
N ARG A 189 5.22 -8.49 -9.88
CA ARG A 189 5.74 -9.24 -11.04
C ARG A 189 5.64 -10.76 -10.85
N ALA A 190 5.57 -11.24 -9.61
CA ALA A 190 5.44 -12.66 -9.29
C ALA A 190 3.98 -13.05 -8.99
N TYR A 191 3.26 -12.15 -8.32
CA TYR A 191 1.93 -12.40 -7.79
C TYR A 191 1.00 -11.24 -8.11
N GLN A 192 -0.14 -11.55 -8.71
CA GLN A 192 -1.23 -10.60 -8.88
C GLN A 192 -2.19 -10.74 -7.71
N VAL A 193 -2.46 -9.63 -7.03
CA VAL A 193 -3.43 -9.60 -5.92
C VAL A 193 -4.67 -8.84 -6.38
N ASP A 194 -5.79 -9.56 -6.47
CA ASP A 194 -7.09 -8.99 -6.76
C ASP A 194 -7.88 -8.87 -5.47
N VAL A 195 -8.13 -7.62 -5.05
CA VAL A 195 -8.89 -7.32 -3.84
C VAL A 195 -10.39 -7.43 -4.14
N LEU A 196 -11.12 -8.18 -3.32
CA LEU A 196 -12.56 -8.41 -3.45
C LEU A 196 -13.27 -8.09 -2.14
N GLU A 197 -14.43 -7.45 -2.23
CA GLU A 197 -15.28 -7.14 -1.08
C GLU A 197 -15.88 -8.43 -0.51
N ILE A 198 -15.78 -8.60 0.80
CA ILE A 198 -16.42 -9.67 1.58
C ILE A 198 -17.40 -9.09 2.58
N GLY A 199 -18.62 -9.62 2.58
CA GLY A 199 -19.66 -9.19 3.50
C GLY A 199 -21.04 -9.28 2.86
N MET A 200 -22.06 -9.07 3.69
CA MET A 200 -23.43 -8.93 3.20
C MET A 200 -23.64 -7.48 2.79
N ASN A 201 -23.73 -7.24 1.47
CA ASN A 201 -24.24 -5.99 0.95
C ASN A 201 -25.77 -6.02 1.12
N GLN A 202 -26.31 -5.21 2.02
CA GLN A 202 -27.76 -5.09 2.18
C GLN A 202 -28.32 -4.41 0.92
N VAL A 203 -29.02 -5.19 0.11
CA VAL A 203 -29.73 -4.70 -1.05
C VAL A 203 -31.19 -4.51 -0.63
N SER A 204 -31.56 -3.32 -0.20
CA SER A 204 -32.98 -3.00 0.05
C SER A 204 -33.63 -2.66 -1.29
N ILE A 205 -34.52 -3.53 -1.76
CA ILE A 205 -35.39 -3.23 -2.91
C ILE A 205 -36.50 -2.32 -2.40
N LEU A 206 -36.26 -1.01 -2.40
CA LEU A 206 -37.32 -0.03 -2.24
C LEU A 206 -38.12 0.01 -3.54
N GLY A 207 -39.41 -0.33 -3.45
CA GLY A 207 -40.27 -0.62 -4.60
C GLY A 207 -40.25 0.41 -5.73
N ARG A 208 -40.42 -0.09 -6.96
CA ARG A 208 -40.47 0.62 -8.27
C ARG A 208 -39.27 1.50 -8.65
N SER A 209 -38.39 1.91 -7.73
CA SER A 209 -37.23 2.76 -8.00
C SER A 209 -35.91 2.07 -7.64
N GLY A 210 -35.65 0.90 -8.22
CA GLY A 210 -34.33 0.26 -8.26
C GLY A 210 -33.75 -0.22 -6.91
N SER A 211 -32.90 -1.25 -6.98
CA SER A 211 -32.14 -1.74 -5.84
C SER A 211 -30.99 -0.79 -5.52
N VAL A 212 -31.00 -0.16 -4.35
CA VAL A 212 -29.84 0.59 -3.83
C VAL A 212 -28.97 -0.38 -3.05
N VAL A 213 -27.67 -0.41 -3.36
CA VAL A 213 -26.67 -1.08 -2.52
C VAL A 213 -25.99 -0.02 -1.67
N LEU A 214 -26.21 -0.07 -0.36
CA LEU A 214 -25.53 0.78 0.62
C LEU A 214 -24.28 0.05 1.10
N THR A 215 -23.09 0.57 0.82
CA THR A 215 -21.82 0.02 1.32
C THR A 215 -21.45 0.66 2.65
N LYS A 216 -20.95 -0.16 3.58
CA LYS A 216 -20.71 0.20 4.99
C LYS A 216 -19.55 1.19 5.14
N GLY A 217 -19.59 1.98 6.22
CA GLY A 217 -18.68 3.09 6.51
C GLY A 217 -17.20 2.72 6.58
N GLN A 218 -16.36 3.64 6.10
CA GLN A 218 -14.90 3.53 6.06
C GLN A 218 -14.32 3.71 7.47
N ILE A 219 -13.45 2.79 7.90
CA ILE A 219 -12.68 2.94 9.14
C ILE A 219 -11.37 3.67 8.82
N ALA A 220 -11.09 4.73 9.57
CA ALA A 220 -9.85 5.50 9.47
C ALA A 220 -8.64 4.66 9.91
N THR A 221 -7.65 4.55 9.03
CA THR A 221 -6.40 3.81 9.27
C THR A 221 -5.29 4.73 9.78
N ALA A 222 -4.37 4.16 10.57
CA ALA A 222 -3.27 4.92 11.16
C ALA A 222 -2.17 5.22 10.12
N GLY A 223 -2.06 6.49 9.71
CA GLY A 223 -0.92 7.05 8.99
C GLY A 223 -1.19 7.45 7.52
N LYS A 224 -0.67 8.61 7.10
CA LYS A 224 -0.94 9.22 5.78
C LYS A 224 -0.61 8.32 4.58
N ALA A 225 0.48 7.55 4.65
CA ALA A 225 0.90 6.67 3.57
C ALA A 225 -0.03 5.45 3.41
N LEU A 226 -0.53 4.93 4.53
CA LEU A 226 -1.48 3.82 4.52
C LEU A 226 -2.87 4.28 4.07
N GLU A 227 -3.29 5.46 4.54
CA GLU A 227 -4.54 6.12 4.14
C GLU A 227 -4.62 6.32 2.62
N SER A 228 -3.55 6.81 1.99
CA SER A 228 -3.51 6.98 0.53
C SER A 228 -3.65 5.64 -0.20
N LEU A 229 -2.96 4.58 0.25
CA LEU A 229 -3.07 3.25 -0.36
C LEU A 229 -4.48 2.68 -0.21
N GLN A 230 -5.09 2.84 0.96
CA GLN A 230 -6.47 2.42 1.21
C GLN A 230 -7.44 3.14 0.27
N GLN A 231 -7.31 4.45 0.14
CA GLN A 231 -8.18 5.26 -0.71
C GLN A 231 -8.02 4.88 -2.19
N THR A 232 -6.81 4.66 -2.67
CA THR A 232 -6.55 4.18 -4.03
C THR A 232 -7.18 2.80 -4.27
N THR A 233 -7.06 1.86 -3.33
CA THR A 233 -7.69 0.54 -3.45
C THR A 233 -9.21 0.68 -3.53
N ILE A 234 -9.83 1.45 -2.62
CA ILE A 234 -11.30 1.65 -2.61
C ILE A 234 -11.79 2.30 -3.91
N GLN A 235 -11.12 3.35 -4.39
CA GLN A 235 -11.47 4.00 -5.65
C GLN A 235 -11.36 3.05 -6.84
N THR A 236 -10.30 2.24 -6.88
CA THR A 236 -10.11 1.22 -7.92
C THR A 236 -11.25 0.20 -7.90
N GLN A 237 -11.72 -0.20 -6.71
CA GLN A 237 -12.85 -1.11 -6.57
C GLN A 237 -14.18 -0.49 -6.99
N GLN A 238 -14.42 0.78 -6.65
CA GLN A 238 -15.60 1.52 -7.09
C GLN A 238 -15.67 1.61 -8.61
N ALA A 239 -14.56 1.99 -9.25
CA ALA A 239 -14.47 2.06 -10.71
C ALA A 239 -14.71 0.69 -11.38
N LYS A 240 -14.09 -0.39 -10.88
CA LYS A 240 -14.32 -1.76 -11.40
C LYS A 240 -15.78 -2.17 -11.26
N ARG A 241 -16.44 -1.79 -10.16
CA ARG A 241 -17.86 -2.07 -9.92
C ARG A 241 -18.76 -1.29 -10.87
N GLU A 242 -18.48 -0.02 -11.09
CA GLU A 242 -19.20 0.82 -12.05
C GLU A 242 -19.08 0.25 -13.46
N GLU A 243 -17.87 -0.10 -13.90
CA GLU A 243 -17.62 -0.75 -15.19
C GLU A 243 -18.39 -2.07 -15.32
N TYR A 244 -18.44 -2.88 -14.26
CA TYR A 244 -19.23 -4.10 -14.24
C TYR A 244 -20.74 -3.81 -14.37
N LEU A 245 -21.25 -2.79 -13.68
CA LEU A 245 -22.65 -2.38 -13.75
C LEU A 245 -23.01 -1.85 -15.14
N GLU A 246 -22.14 -1.05 -15.75
CA GLU A 246 -22.33 -0.56 -17.12
C GLU A 246 -22.38 -1.70 -18.13
N LYS A 247 -21.42 -2.63 -18.04
CA LYS A 247 -21.40 -3.84 -18.89
C LYS A 247 -22.64 -4.71 -18.70
N ASN A 248 -23.22 -4.72 -17.52
CA ASN A 248 -24.43 -5.49 -17.20
C ASN A 248 -25.71 -4.65 -17.16
N ARG A 249 -25.70 -3.41 -17.69
CA ARG A 249 -26.85 -2.49 -17.63
C ARG A 249 -28.08 -3.06 -18.33
N GLU A 250 -27.88 -3.78 -19.44
CA GLU A 250 -28.95 -4.46 -20.19
C GLU A 250 -29.64 -5.57 -19.39
N ARG A 251 -28.97 -6.12 -18.37
CA ARG A 251 -29.55 -7.10 -17.43
C ARG A 251 -30.36 -6.44 -16.31
N GLY A 252 -30.53 -5.11 -16.33
CA GLY A 252 -31.36 -4.36 -15.38
C GLY A 252 -30.65 -3.87 -14.12
N PHE A 253 -29.31 -3.97 -14.06
CA PHE A 253 -28.54 -3.39 -12.95
C PHE A 253 -28.32 -1.90 -13.17
N LEU A 254 -28.73 -1.07 -12.20
CA LEU A 254 -28.58 0.39 -12.24
C LEU A 254 -27.45 0.85 -11.30
N THR A 255 -26.73 1.90 -11.69
CA THR A 255 -25.70 2.51 -10.84
C THR A 255 -26.34 3.41 -9.77
N GLN A 256 -25.64 3.59 -8.65
CA GLN A 256 -26.12 4.44 -7.53
C GLN A 256 -26.34 5.89 -7.99
N GLN A 257 -25.46 6.42 -8.86
CA GLN A 257 -25.63 7.72 -9.49
C GLN A 257 -26.85 7.79 -10.41
N ALA A 258 -27.10 6.77 -11.23
CA ALA A 258 -28.28 6.71 -12.10
C ALA A 258 -29.59 6.65 -11.31
N LEU A 259 -29.61 6.02 -10.13
CA LEU A 259 -30.75 6.07 -9.21
C LEU A 259 -30.93 7.47 -8.61
N SER A 260 -29.86 8.11 -8.16
CA SER A 260 -29.94 9.46 -7.57
C SER A 260 -30.34 10.55 -8.59
N ALA A 261 -30.07 10.32 -9.87
CA ALA A 261 -30.45 11.23 -10.97
C ALA A 261 -31.85 10.93 -11.54
N ALA A 262 -32.49 9.83 -11.14
CA ALA A 262 -33.84 9.51 -11.59
C ALA A 262 -34.86 10.42 -10.91
N PRO A 263 -35.83 11.00 -11.66
CA PRO A 263 -36.85 11.86 -11.06
C PRO A 263 -37.65 11.07 -10.02
N ALA A 264 -37.78 11.64 -8.82
CA ALA A 264 -38.55 11.04 -7.73
C ALA A 264 -39.97 10.71 -8.22
N PRO A 265 -40.50 9.49 -7.98
CA PRO A 265 -41.83 9.13 -8.43
C PRO A 265 -42.88 9.99 -7.69
N ALA A 266 -43.70 10.71 -8.46
CA ALA A 266 -44.80 11.51 -7.92
C ALA A 266 -45.76 10.61 -7.13
N SER A 267 -45.87 10.83 -5.81
CA SER A 267 -46.80 10.12 -4.94
C SER A 267 -48.25 10.53 -5.27
N SER A 268 -48.94 9.74 -6.09
CA SER A 268 -50.38 9.91 -6.34
C SER A 268 -51.22 9.25 -5.24
N LEU A 269 -51.13 9.77 -4.02
CA LEU A 269 -52.01 9.41 -2.91
C LEU A 269 -52.58 10.66 -2.22
N ALA A 270 -53.19 11.55 -3.00
CA ALA A 270 -54.08 12.58 -2.47
C ALA A 270 -55.52 12.03 -2.42
N ARG A 271 -55.83 11.31 -1.33
CA ARG A 271 -57.19 10.88 -0.99
C ARG A 271 -58.03 12.11 -0.66
N GLY A 272 -59.01 12.40 -1.51
CA GLY A 272 -59.93 13.52 -1.37
C GLY A 272 -60.68 13.51 -0.03
N LYS A 273 -60.70 14.66 0.65
CA LYS A 273 -61.70 14.98 1.66
C LYS A 273 -62.38 16.29 1.28
N ARG A 274 -63.68 16.17 1.01
CA ARG A 274 -64.66 17.24 0.83
C ARG A 274 -64.72 18.09 2.11
N SER A 275 -64.58 19.41 1.98
CA SER A 275 -64.86 20.38 3.03
C SER A 275 -66.31 20.89 2.91
N VAL A 276 -67.11 20.68 3.95
CA VAL A 276 -68.36 21.41 4.20
C VAL A 276 -68.07 22.42 5.31
N GLY A 277 -68.40 23.69 5.09
CA GLY A 277 -67.90 24.82 5.88
C GLY A 277 -68.75 25.23 7.09
N LYS A 278 -68.25 26.24 7.82
CA LYS A 278 -68.98 27.46 8.23
C LYS A 278 -68.09 28.42 9.05
N THR A 279 -68.08 29.68 8.57
CA THR A 279 -68.12 30.99 9.29
C THR A 279 -66.95 31.52 10.15
N ALA A 280 -66.62 32.78 9.84
CA ALA A 280 -65.61 33.75 10.28
C ALA A 280 -66.00 34.50 11.60
N PRO A 281 -65.37 35.62 12.08
CA PRO A 281 -64.40 36.51 11.39
C PRO A 281 -63.25 37.20 12.21
N SER A 282 -62.31 37.75 11.42
CA SER A 282 -61.53 39.01 11.51
C SER A 282 -60.95 39.53 12.84
N VAL A 283 -59.66 39.89 12.84
CA VAL A 283 -59.22 41.31 12.87
C VAL A 283 -57.90 41.45 12.10
N ALA A 284 -57.80 42.48 11.25
CA ALA A 284 -56.63 42.87 10.49
C ALA A 284 -55.93 44.07 11.15
N HIS A 285 -54.61 44.14 11.04
CA HIS A 285 -53.89 45.42 11.01
C HIS A 285 -52.72 45.32 10.02
N ASP A 286 -52.88 46.05 8.92
CA ASP A 286 -51.82 46.45 8.01
C ASP A 286 -51.16 47.75 8.51
N ALA A 287 -49.83 47.82 8.44
CA ALA A 287 -49.11 49.07 8.14
C ALA A 287 -47.70 48.75 7.64
N ALA A 288 -47.40 49.31 6.46
CA ALA A 288 -46.24 49.09 5.60
C ALA A 288 -44.97 49.88 6.01
N ALA A 289 -43.77 49.39 5.62
CA ALA A 289 -42.81 50.10 4.74
C ALA A 289 -41.40 49.43 4.67
N MET A 290 -41.12 48.88 3.46
CA MET A 290 -39.92 48.51 2.68
C MET A 290 -38.54 49.23 2.87
N PRO A 291 -37.42 48.87 2.16
CA PRO A 291 -36.92 47.56 1.66
C PRO A 291 -35.34 47.33 1.66
N GLN A 292 -34.92 46.12 1.24
CA GLN A 292 -33.62 45.64 0.67
C GLN A 292 -32.42 45.41 1.65
N LYS A 293 -31.74 44.25 1.68
CA LYS A 293 -31.22 43.42 0.57
C LYS A 293 -31.02 41.96 1.03
N ALA A 294 -31.59 40.99 0.31
CA ALA A 294 -31.48 39.55 0.59
C ALA A 294 -30.37 38.89 -0.25
N LEU A 295 -29.56 38.03 0.39
CA LEU A 295 -28.80 36.97 -0.27
C LEU A 295 -29.61 35.67 -0.21
N PRO A 296 -29.57 34.80 -1.23
CA PRO A 296 -30.41 33.60 -1.26
C PRO A 296 -29.88 32.53 -0.31
N SER A 297 -30.65 32.21 0.74
CA SER A 297 -30.54 30.93 1.43
C SER A 297 -31.20 29.87 0.55
N ALA A 298 -30.40 28.92 0.03
CA ALA A 298 -30.95 27.72 -0.57
C ALA A 298 -31.65 26.92 0.52
N ALA A 299 -32.97 26.86 0.43
CA ALA A 299 -33.82 26.06 1.30
C ALA A 299 -33.45 24.59 1.11
N VAL A 300 -32.93 23.98 2.18
CA VAL A 300 -32.91 22.53 2.34
C VAL A 300 -34.38 22.13 2.47
N GLN A 301 -34.92 21.51 1.42
CA GLN A 301 -36.24 20.90 1.48
C GLN A 301 -36.10 19.64 2.33
N GLU A 302 -36.51 19.77 3.59
CA GLU A 302 -36.80 18.65 4.49
C GLU A 302 -37.75 17.68 3.79
N SER A 303 -37.23 16.51 3.43
CA SER A 303 -38.04 15.30 3.37
C SER A 303 -37.68 14.49 4.60
N VAL A 304 -38.66 14.42 5.51
CA VAL A 304 -38.55 13.77 6.80
C VAL A 304 -38.49 12.26 6.59
N ALA A 305 -37.28 11.71 6.56
CA ALA A 305 -37.03 10.31 6.83
C ALA A 305 -36.60 10.21 8.30
N PHE A 306 -37.49 9.76 9.18
CA PHE A 306 -37.12 9.39 10.55
C PHE A 306 -36.30 8.09 10.52
N GLY A 307 -35.03 8.20 10.16
CA GLY A 307 -33.99 7.25 10.54
C GLY A 307 -33.33 7.79 11.80
N ILE A 308 -33.76 7.30 12.97
CA ILE A 308 -33.10 7.67 14.22
C ILE A 308 -31.75 6.95 14.23
N GLU A 309 -30.66 7.67 13.94
CA GLU A 309 -29.30 7.23 14.26
C GLU A 309 -29.17 7.16 15.79
N ARG A 310 -29.65 6.07 16.40
CA ARG A 310 -29.37 5.74 17.79
C ARG A 310 -28.61 4.42 17.81
N PHE A 311 -27.30 4.53 17.97
CA PHE A 311 -26.47 3.41 18.39
C PHE A 311 -26.99 2.92 19.75
N VAL A 312 -27.38 1.65 19.83
CA VAL A 312 -27.70 1.01 21.11
C VAL A 312 -26.40 0.41 21.63
N GLU A 313 -25.87 0.99 22.71
CA GLU A 313 -24.65 0.55 23.37
C GLU A 313 -24.99 -0.57 24.36
N PHE A 314 -24.33 -1.72 24.23
CA PHE A 314 -24.42 -2.80 25.22
C PHE A 314 -23.10 -2.90 25.99
N PRO A 315 -23.11 -2.89 27.34
CA PRO A 315 -21.93 -3.21 28.10
C PRO A 315 -21.63 -4.71 27.93
N SER A 316 -20.63 -5.03 27.11
CA SER A 316 -20.09 -6.39 27.09
C SER A 316 -19.30 -6.64 28.37
N ARG A 317 -19.40 -7.84 28.92
CA ARG A 317 -18.67 -8.26 30.13
C ARG A 317 -17.14 -8.28 29.92
N ASP A 318 -16.69 -8.24 28.66
CA ASP A 318 -15.31 -8.36 28.22
C ASP A 318 -14.67 -7.03 27.75
N GLY A 319 -15.37 -5.90 27.86
CA GLY A 319 -14.78 -4.57 27.57
C GLY A 319 -14.61 -4.21 26.09
N PHE A 320 -15.16 -5.00 25.16
CA PHE A 320 -15.22 -4.68 23.73
C PHE A 320 -16.55 -3.99 23.37
N GLN A 321 -16.48 -2.90 22.62
CA GLN A 321 -17.66 -2.18 22.12
C GLN A 321 -18.16 -2.84 20.83
N ILE A 322 -19.41 -3.30 20.84
CA ILE A 322 -20.07 -3.91 19.68
C ILE A 322 -21.14 -2.91 19.20
N LEU A 323 -20.96 -2.37 17.99
CA LEU A 323 -21.93 -1.47 17.34
C LEU A 323 -22.70 -2.27 16.30
N LEU A 324 -23.99 -2.54 16.57
CA LEU A 324 -24.91 -3.15 15.59
C LEU A 324 -25.88 -2.11 15.03
N ASP A 325 -26.06 -2.16 13.72
CA ASP A 325 -27.13 -1.46 13.00
C ASP A 325 -28.36 -2.37 13.01
N MET A 326 -29.45 -1.95 13.64
CA MET A 326 -30.63 -2.78 13.83
C MET A 326 -31.91 -1.94 13.68
N THR A 327 -32.74 -2.31 12.72
CA THR A 327 -34.07 -1.71 12.52
C THR A 327 -35.08 -2.43 13.42
N VAL A 328 -35.73 -1.71 14.32
CA VAL A 328 -36.79 -2.26 15.19
C VAL A 328 -38.13 -1.74 14.70
N GLU A 329 -38.99 -2.65 14.25
CA GLU A 329 -40.37 -2.35 13.87
C GLU A 329 -41.30 -2.65 15.06
N PHE A 330 -42.17 -1.71 15.41
CA PHE A 330 -43.19 -1.88 16.43
C PHE A 330 -44.56 -1.93 15.76
N GLU A 331 -45.27 -3.04 15.95
CA GLU A 331 -46.67 -3.18 15.55
C GLU A 331 -47.56 -2.91 16.77
N LEU A 332 -48.27 -1.79 16.77
CA LEU A 332 -49.26 -1.47 17.80
C LEU A 332 -50.60 -2.10 17.40
N LEU A 333 -50.98 -3.16 18.10
CA LEU A 333 -52.32 -3.73 17.99
C LEU A 333 -53.33 -2.75 18.63
N PRO A 334 -54.45 -2.44 17.94
CA PRO A 334 -55.49 -1.61 18.53
C PRO A 334 -56.18 -2.37 19.68
N GLU A 335 -56.40 -1.67 20.81
CA GLU A 335 -57.27 -2.13 21.91
C GLU A 335 -58.74 -2.25 21.49
#